data_AF-U1Q416-F1
#
_entry.id   AF-U1Q416-F1
#
_cell.length_a   1.000
_cell.length_b   1.000
_cell.length_c   1.000
_cell.angle_alpha   90.00
_cell.angle_beta   90.00
_cell.angle_gamma   90.00
#
_symmetry.space_group_name_H-M   'P 1'
#
loop_
_entity.id
_entity.type
_entity.pdbx_description
1 polymer ?
#
loop_
_entity_poly.entity_id
_entity_poly.type
_entity_poly.pdbx_seq_one_letter_code
_entity_poly.pdbx_strand_id
1 'polypeptide(L)'
;MKEEGHTFEHTFAESAAGITNYHCVPHKSLGMLGAVAVGGDVETKSVGGGGGGGGPPRIPTSAKTLGLATAFAMVSTLAFALFFLKYGGDYEETA
;
A
#
# COMPACT_ATOMS: atom_id res chain seq x y z
N MET A 1 -8.09 34.61 -16.86
CA MET A 1 -8.76 33.49 -16.19
C MET A 1 -7.68 32.50 -15.77
N LYS A 2 -7.54 32.21 -14.47
CA LYS A 2 -6.77 31.05 -13.99
C LYS A 2 -7.81 30.00 -13.68
N GLU A 3 -7.99 29.10 -14.63
CA GLU A 3 -8.95 28.02 -14.49
C GLU A 3 -8.38 26.94 -13.55
N GLU A 4 -9.23 26.41 -12.67
CA GLU A 4 -8.90 25.43 -11.64
C GLU A 4 -9.61 24.10 -11.96
N GLY A 5 -8.93 22.97 -11.78
CA GLY A 5 -9.47 21.64 -12.13
C GLY A 5 -9.05 21.06 -13.49
N HIS A 6 -7.95 21.53 -14.08
CA HIS A 6 -7.41 20.96 -15.33
C HIS A 6 -6.37 19.88 -15.08
N THR A 7 -6.43 18.82 -15.89
CA THR A 7 -5.36 17.82 -16.00
C THR A 7 -4.33 18.29 -17.03
N PHE A 8 -3.06 18.18 -16.68
CA PHE A 8 -1.94 18.46 -17.59
C PHE A 8 -1.09 17.21 -17.73
N GLU A 9 -0.64 16.95 -18.95
CA GLU A 9 0.24 15.83 -19.28
C GLU A 9 1.52 16.36 -19.91
N HIS A 10 2.66 15.83 -19.50
CA HIS A 10 3.97 16.21 -20.02
C HIS A 10 4.89 15.00 -20.07
N THR A 11 5.50 14.81 -21.24
CA THR A 11 6.50 13.77 -21.46
C THR A 11 7.90 14.39 -21.38
N PHE A 12 8.72 13.89 -20.47
CA PHE A 12 10.11 14.30 -20.36
C PHE A 12 10.98 13.55 -21.37
N ALA A 13 11.66 14.28 -22.25
CA ALA A 13 12.68 13.71 -23.13
C ALA A 13 13.99 13.49 -22.38
N GLU A 14 14.89 12.65 -22.90
CA GLU A 14 16.21 12.41 -22.27
C GLU A 14 17.06 13.69 -22.13
N SER A 15 16.87 14.67 -23.03
CA SER A 15 17.52 15.99 -22.94
C SER A 15 17.04 16.84 -21.76
N ALA A 16 15.94 16.46 -21.11
CA ALA A 16 15.41 17.06 -19.90
C ALA A 16 15.85 16.29 -18.64
N ALA A 17 16.94 15.52 -18.70
CA ALA A 17 17.57 14.91 -17.53
C ALA A 17 17.93 15.98 -16.48
N GLY A 18 17.63 15.68 -15.22
CA GLY A 18 17.74 16.61 -14.09
C GLY A 18 16.45 16.73 -13.28
N ILE A 19 16.36 17.79 -12.48
CA ILE A 19 15.20 18.07 -11.63
C ILE A 19 14.37 19.19 -12.26
N THR A 20 13.12 18.88 -12.63
CA THR A 20 12.16 19.85 -13.13
C THR A 20 11.11 20.17 -12.08
N ASN A 21 11.04 21.44 -11.67
CA ASN A 21 10.05 21.90 -10.70
C ASN A 21 8.72 22.24 -11.39
N TYR A 22 7.61 21.86 -10.77
CA TYR A 22 6.27 22.22 -11.19
C TYR A 22 5.47 22.79 -10.02
N HIS A 23 4.47 23.59 -10.32
CA HIS A 23 3.55 24.12 -9.33
C HIS A 23 2.19 24.35 -9.95
N CYS A 24 1.14 24.21 -9.15
CA CYS A 24 -0.18 24.62 -9.58
C CYS A 24 -0.31 26.13 -9.37
N VAL A 25 -0.52 26.86 -10.46
CA VAL A 25 -0.53 28.33 -10.47
C VAL A 25 -1.52 28.96 -9.47
N PRO A 26 -2.79 28.50 -9.34
CA PRO A 26 -3.70 29.02 -8.31
C PRO A 26 -3.28 28.64 -6.87
N HIS A 27 -2.62 27.49 -6.67
CA HIS A 27 -2.24 26.99 -5.34
C HIS A 27 -0.79 27.30 -4.95
N LYS A 28 -0.05 28.08 -5.75
CA LYS A 28 1.37 28.38 -5.48
C LYS A 28 1.58 29.04 -4.12
N SER A 29 0.70 29.98 -3.74
CA SER A 29 0.76 30.66 -2.44
C SER A 29 0.46 29.73 -1.26
N LEU A 30 -0.25 28.62 -1.50
CA LEU A 30 -0.55 27.58 -0.52
C LEU A 30 0.55 26.52 -0.45
N GLY A 31 1.62 26.67 -1.24
CA GLY A 31 2.76 25.75 -1.23
C GLY A 31 2.56 24.48 -2.06
N MET A 32 1.66 24.47 -3.04
CA MET A 32 1.54 23.34 -3.98
C MET A 32 2.71 23.36 -4.98
N LEU A 33 3.84 22.87 -4.51
CA LEU A 33 5.09 22.72 -5.24
C LEU A 33 5.38 21.23 -5.43
N GLY A 34 5.99 20.87 -6.55
CA GLY A 34 6.48 19.53 -6.80
C GLY A 34 7.72 19.56 -7.69
N ALA A 35 8.43 18.44 -7.73
CA ALA A 35 9.58 18.27 -8.59
C ALA A 35 9.58 16.87 -9.20
N VAL A 36 10.01 16.77 -10.46
CA VAL A 36 10.21 15.50 -11.17
C VAL A 36 11.69 15.36 -11.45
N ALA A 37 12.31 14.29 -10.96
CA ALA A 37 13.68 13.92 -11.26
C ALA A 37 13.72 12.91 -12.41
N VAL A 38 14.48 13.20 -13.46
CA VAL A 38 14.61 12.35 -14.66
C VAL A 38 16.09 12.06 -14.90
N GLY A 39 16.45 10.80 -15.14
CA GLY A 39 17.83 10.38 -15.40
C GLY A 39 18.57 9.84 -14.16
N GLY A 40 19.71 9.19 -14.40
CA GLY A 40 20.51 8.51 -13.37
C GLY A 40 21.48 9.42 -12.60
N ASP A 41 21.73 10.62 -13.09
CA ASP A 41 22.69 11.56 -12.51
C ASP A 41 22.11 12.38 -11.33
N VAL A 42 20.81 12.21 -11.05
CA VAL A 42 20.15 12.89 -9.93
C VAL A 42 20.32 12.07 -8.66
N GLU A 43 20.99 12.65 -7.66
CA GLU A 43 21.18 12.02 -6.35
C GLU A 43 19.81 11.80 -5.68
N THR A 44 19.41 10.53 -5.56
CA THR A 44 18.17 10.16 -4.88
C THR A 44 18.47 9.86 -3.42
N LYS A 45 17.82 10.60 -2.51
CA LYS A 45 17.73 10.19 -1.11
C LYS A 45 16.46 9.37 -0.93
N SER A 46 16.61 8.17 -0.36
CA SER A 46 15.47 7.42 0.14
C SER A 46 14.89 8.13 1.36
N VAL A 47 13.97 9.06 1.11
CA VAL A 47 13.01 9.52 2.12
C VAL A 47 11.96 8.43 2.23
N GLY A 48 11.71 7.94 3.43
CA GLY A 48 10.80 6.82 3.73
C GLY A 48 9.33 7.10 3.41
N GLY A 49 9.01 7.46 2.18
CA GLY A 49 7.68 7.47 1.59
C GLY A 49 7.43 6.12 0.94
N GLY A 50 6.48 5.37 1.48
CA GLY A 50 6.06 4.09 0.92
C GLY A 50 5.50 4.27 -0.49
N GLY A 51 6.34 4.07 -1.50
CA GLY A 51 5.94 4.20 -2.89
C GLY A 51 7.05 3.77 -3.84
N GLY A 52 7.11 2.47 -4.12
CA GLY A 52 7.72 1.94 -5.35
C GLY A 52 9.16 1.44 -5.25
N GLY A 53 9.32 0.11 -5.33
CA GLY A 53 10.48 -0.54 -5.96
C GLY A 53 11.70 -0.80 -5.08
N GLY A 54 11.76 -1.98 -4.45
CA GLY A 54 13.02 -2.47 -3.87
C GLY A 54 12.87 -3.50 -2.74
N GLY A 55 12.34 -4.69 -3.05
CA GLY A 55 12.29 -5.84 -2.13
C GLY A 55 11.01 -5.95 -1.29
N PRO A 56 10.71 -7.15 -0.75
CA PRO A 56 9.51 -7.37 0.04
C PRO A 56 9.49 -6.42 1.25
N PRO A 57 8.34 -5.79 1.55
CA PRO A 57 8.23 -4.84 2.65
C PRO A 57 8.72 -5.51 3.94
N ARG A 58 9.57 -4.81 4.68
CA ARG A 58 10.09 -5.27 5.97
C ARG A 58 8.97 -5.16 7.01
N ILE A 59 8.00 -6.06 6.92
CA ILE A 59 6.92 -6.18 7.91
C ILE A 59 7.52 -6.60 9.26
N PRO A 60 7.22 -5.89 10.36
CA PRO A 60 7.68 -6.26 11.69
C PRO A 60 7.35 -7.73 12.02
N THR A 61 8.22 -8.41 12.77
CA THR A 61 8.00 -9.81 13.18
C THR A 61 6.67 -9.98 13.93
N SER A 62 6.25 -8.96 14.70
CA SER A 62 4.96 -8.91 15.38
C SER A 62 3.75 -8.96 14.44
N ALA A 63 3.83 -8.33 13.27
CA ALA A 63 2.75 -8.36 12.27
C ALA A 63 2.62 -9.76 11.64
N LYS A 64 3.76 -10.44 11.41
CA LYS A 64 3.77 -11.81 10.87
C LYS A 64 3.18 -12.82 11.86
N THR A 65 3.57 -12.74 13.14
CA THR A 65 3.05 -13.64 14.17
C THR A 65 1.57 -13.40 14.44
N LEU A 66 1.12 -12.14 14.43
CA LEU A 66 -0.28 -11.80 14.56
C LEU A 66 -1.12 -12.38 13.41
N GLY A 67 -0.66 -12.22 12.16
CA GLY A 67 -1.33 -12.81 11.00
C GLY A 67 -1.44 -14.33 11.10
N LEU A 68 -0.34 -15.01 11.46
CA LEU A 68 -0.35 -16.46 11.64
C LEU A 68 -1.29 -16.92 12.76
N ALA A 69 -1.28 -16.24 13.91
CA ALA A 69 -2.16 -16.55 15.03
C ALA A 69 -3.64 -16.42 14.65
N THR A 70 -4.01 -15.34 13.95
CA THR A 70 -5.40 -15.14 13.51
C THR A 70 -5.86 -16.19 12.49
N ALA A 71 -4.98 -16.59 11.56
CA ALA A 71 -5.28 -17.65 10.61
C ALA A 71 -5.53 -18.99 11.30
N PHE A 72 -4.68 -19.37 12.26
CA PHE A 72 -4.88 -20.57 13.06
C PHE A 72 -6.18 -20.53 13.88
N ALA A 73 -6.51 -19.38 14.47
CA ALA A 73 -7.75 -19.21 15.22
C ALA A 73 -8.98 -19.43 14.32
N MET A 74 -9.03 -18.79 13.15
CA MET A 74 -10.14 -18.98 12.19
C MET A 74 -10.23 -20.45 11.76
N VAL A 75 -9.12 -21.07 11.33
CA VAL A 75 -9.12 -22.47 10.90
C VAL A 75 -9.58 -23.40 12.04
N SER A 76 -9.15 -23.14 13.28
CA SER A 76 -9.57 -23.93 14.44
C SER A 76 -11.09 -23.82 14.67
N THR A 77 -11.67 -22.62 14.59
CA THR A 77 -13.13 -22.45 14.75
C THR A 77 -13.92 -23.21 13.69
N LEU A 78 -13.47 -23.18 12.43
CA LEU A 78 -14.08 -23.94 11.34
C LEU A 78 -13.93 -25.45 11.58
N ALA A 79 -12.75 -25.91 12.01
CA ALA A 79 -12.52 -27.32 12.30
C ALA A 79 -13.40 -27.83 13.44
N PHE A 80 -13.59 -27.06 14.51
CA PHE A 80 -14.50 -27.42 15.60
C PHE A 80 -15.96 -27.47 15.15
N ALA A 81 -16.40 -26.46 14.39
CA ALA A 81 -17.75 -26.47 13.82
C ALA A 81 -17.96 -27.72 12.95
N LEU A 82 -17.02 -28.02 12.05
CA LEU A 82 -17.07 -29.22 11.22
C LEU A 82 -17.03 -30.50 12.05
N PHE A 83 -16.27 -30.55 13.14
CA PHE A 83 -16.24 -31.71 14.03
C PHE A 83 -17.62 -31.98 14.65
N PHE A 84 -18.29 -30.96 15.19
CA PHE A 84 -19.65 -31.11 15.73
C PHE A 84 -20.66 -31.48 14.64
N LEU A 85 -20.58 -30.88 13.44
CA LEU A 85 -21.47 -31.23 12.34
C LEU A 85 -21.22 -32.65 11.80
N LYS A 86 -19.97 -33.10 11.79
CA LYS A 86 -19.55 -34.38 11.19
C LYS A 86 -19.63 -35.57 12.15
N TYR A 87 -19.49 -35.32 13.45
CA TYR A 87 -19.37 -36.34 14.50
C TYR A 87 -20.26 -36.11 15.73
N GLY A 88 -20.96 -34.98 15.85
CA GLY A 88 -21.82 -34.65 17.00
C GLY A 88 -23.33 -34.86 16.75
N GLY A 89 -23.70 -35.65 15.74
CA GLY A 89 -25.08 -35.82 15.26
C GLY A 89 -25.96 -36.82 16.02
N ASP A 90 -25.43 -37.52 17.02
CA ASP A 90 -26.16 -38.63 17.67
C ASP A 90 -26.37 -38.29 19.15
N TYR A 91 -27.39 -37.47 19.43
CA TYR A 91 -27.85 -37.13 20.79
C TYR A 91 -29.27 -37.66 21.07
N GLU A 92 -29.61 -38.83 20.50
CA GLU A 92 -30.82 -39.56 20.89
C GLU A 92 -30.71 -40.03 22.36
N GLU A 93 -31.30 -39.22 23.24
CA GLU A 93 -32.32 -39.59 24.22
C GLU A 93 -32.13 -40.95 24.94
N THR A 94 -31.34 -40.95 26.02
CA THR A 94 -31.54 -41.92 27.10
C THR A 94 -32.73 -41.47 27.95
N ALA A 95 -33.89 -42.03 27.64
CA ALA A 95 -35.03 -42.17 28.56
C ALA A 95 -34.69 -43.11 29.73
#